data_AF-A0A164YXP8-F1
#
_entry.id   AF-A0A164YXP8-F1
#
_cell.length_a   1.000
_cell.length_b   1.000
_cell.length_c   1.000
_cell.angle_alpha   90.00
_cell.angle_beta   90.00
_cell.angle_gamma   90.00
#
_symmetry.space_group_name_H-M   'P 1'
#
loop_
_entity.id
_entity.type
_entity.pdbx_description
1 polymer ?
#
loop_
_entity_poly.entity_id
_entity_poly.type
_entity_poly.pdbx_seq_one_letter_code
_entity_poly.pdbx_strand_id
1 'polypeptide(L)'
;MHSLSLSPPPSRNGHQIWLTLTELGRYFGISAVHCGHHLSQAGLRDEDGLPFPKAIDQGYAYKRPEHNANRSVLWNYDRCSVILRDHGLHSVEEQRLVEQWADFLEALHVGSPAILVTPQEMADSDMPHHIRPWVNQCLAARGSQLRISRKNPQTSRDPVKESVEQERLQVSPLAAA
;
A
#
# COMPACT_ATOMS: atom_id res chain seq x y z
N MET A 1 23.02 39.85 -6.26
CA MET A 1 23.23 38.39 -6.36
C MET A 1 22.99 37.82 -4.96
N HIS A 2 21.77 37.38 -4.65
CA HIS A 2 21.44 36.83 -3.34
C HIS A 2 21.58 35.31 -3.39
N SER A 3 22.60 34.80 -2.70
CA SER A 3 22.78 33.37 -2.45
C SER A 3 21.73 32.94 -1.44
N LEU A 4 20.68 32.26 -1.93
CA LEU A 4 19.71 31.61 -1.06
C LEU A 4 20.39 30.37 -0.49
N SER A 5 20.82 30.48 0.76
CA SER A 5 21.24 29.35 1.58
C SER A 5 20.05 28.40 1.71
N LEU A 6 20.03 27.32 0.92
CA LEU A 6 19.11 26.21 1.14
C LEU A 6 19.59 25.47 2.40
N SER A 7 18.99 25.82 3.53
CA SER A 7 18.97 24.94 4.68
C SER A 7 18.14 23.70 4.33
N PRO A 8 18.48 22.50 4.87
CA PRO A 8 17.60 21.35 4.71
C PRO A 8 16.19 21.71 5.23
N PRO A 9 15.11 21.30 4.53
CA PRO A 9 13.76 21.68 4.93
C PRO A 9 13.48 21.16 6.35
N PRO A 10 12.84 21.97 7.22
CA PRO A 10 12.57 21.55 8.58
C PRO A 10 11.59 20.37 8.59
N SER A 11 11.96 19.29 9.28
CA SER A 11 11.09 18.15 9.56
C SER A 11 9.91 18.60 10.43
N ARG A 12 8.80 19.00 9.82
CA ARG A 12 7.56 19.38 10.53
C ARG A 12 6.54 18.25 10.45
N ASN A 13 6.40 17.53 11.56
CA ASN A 13 5.19 16.79 11.98
C ASN A 13 4.58 15.80 10.97
N GLY A 14 5.40 14.84 10.53
CA GLY A 14 5.08 13.81 9.53
C GLY A 14 6.32 13.62 8.67
N HIS A 15 7.33 12.93 9.22
CA HIS A 15 8.73 13.06 8.84
C HIS A 15 8.98 12.85 7.34
N GLN A 16 9.23 13.95 6.61
CA GLN A 16 9.83 13.90 5.29
C GLN A 16 11.28 13.39 5.45
N ILE A 17 11.48 12.09 5.27
CA ILE A 17 12.76 11.43 5.49
C ILE A 17 13.65 11.62 4.24
N TRP A 18 14.82 12.24 4.43
CA TRP A 18 15.81 12.47 3.38
C TRP A 18 16.97 11.48 3.55
N LEU A 19 17.20 10.65 2.55
CA LEU A 19 18.12 9.52 2.62
C LEU A 19 19.22 9.62 1.57
N THR A 20 20.41 9.13 1.90
CA THR A 20 21.36 8.76 0.85
C THR A 20 20.79 7.63 -0.01
N LEU A 21 21.33 7.45 -1.22
CA LEU A 21 20.90 6.37 -2.11
C LEU A 21 21.09 4.98 -1.48
N THR A 22 22.14 4.82 -0.67
CA THR A 22 22.42 3.58 0.07
C THR A 22 21.37 3.30 1.14
N GLU A 23 20.97 4.33 1.90
CA GLU A 23 19.92 4.17 2.91
C GLU A 23 18.57 3.87 2.26
N LEU A 24 18.21 4.59 1.19
CA LEU A 24 16.99 4.33 0.45
C LEU A 24 16.94 2.89 -0.09
N GLY A 25 18.02 2.41 -0.71
CA GLY A 25 18.11 1.03 -1.18
C GLY A 25 17.92 0.01 -0.06
N ARG A 26 18.48 0.27 1.13
CA ARG A 26 18.33 -0.59 2.31
C ARG A 26 16.88 -0.75 2.75
N TYR A 27 16.06 0.30 2.67
CA TYR A 27 14.63 0.22 2.98
C TYR A 27 13.85 -0.74 2.06
N PHE A 28 14.35 -0.99 0.85
CA PHE A 28 13.76 -1.88 -0.15
C PHE A 28 14.53 -3.20 -0.33
N GLY A 29 15.55 -3.45 0.51
CA GLY A 29 16.34 -4.68 0.44
C GLY A 29 17.24 -4.77 -0.80
N ILE A 30 17.54 -3.64 -1.45
CA ILE A 30 18.34 -3.59 -2.68
C ILE A 30 19.62 -2.77 -2.50
N SER A 31 20.60 -2.99 -3.38
CA SER A 31 21.84 -2.21 -3.37
C SER A 31 21.61 -0.76 -3.81
N ALA A 32 22.51 0.14 -3.42
CA ALA A 32 22.49 1.54 -3.89
C ALA A 32 22.54 1.63 -5.43
N VAL A 33 23.27 0.71 -6.08
CA VAL A 33 23.37 0.65 -7.55
C VAL A 33 22.01 0.31 -8.16
N HIS A 34 21.33 -0.71 -7.64
CA HIS A 34 20.00 -1.11 -8.13
C HIS A 34 18.95 -0.04 -7.83
N CYS A 35 18.97 0.55 -6.63
CA CYS A 35 18.12 1.69 -6.30
C CYS A 35 18.35 2.86 -7.27
N GLY A 36 19.62 3.15 -7.55
CA GLY A 36 20.02 4.17 -8.51
C GLY A 36 19.51 3.89 -9.92
N HIS A 37 19.55 2.64 -10.36
CA HIS A 37 19.03 2.22 -11.66
C HIS A 37 17.53 2.51 -11.81
N HIS A 38 16.72 2.18 -10.79
CA HIS A 38 15.28 2.51 -10.82
C HIS A 38 15.02 4.02 -10.87
N LEU A 39 15.82 4.82 -10.15
CA LEU A 39 15.68 6.28 -10.21
C LEU A 39 16.11 6.83 -11.59
N SER A 40 17.11 6.23 -12.24
CA SER A 40 17.48 6.56 -13.62
C SER A 40 16.38 6.17 -14.62
N GLN A 41 15.77 4.99 -14.48
CA GLN A 41 14.63 4.57 -15.30
C GLN A 41 13.42 5.50 -15.16
N ALA A 42 13.18 6.03 -13.96
CA ALA A 42 12.16 7.06 -13.71
C ALA A 42 12.57 8.45 -14.20
N GLY A 43 13.75 8.58 -14.81
CA GLY A 43 14.31 9.83 -15.30
C GLY A 43 14.59 10.83 -14.18
N LEU A 44 14.84 10.39 -12.95
CA LEU A 44 15.18 11.26 -11.82
C LEU A 44 16.69 11.46 -11.66
N ARG A 45 17.49 10.57 -12.25
CA ARG A 45 18.95 10.51 -12.10
C ARG A 45 19.64 10.31 -13.46
N ASP A 46 20.72 11.05 -13.69
CA ASP A 46 21.55 10.92 -14.90
C ASP A 46 22.60 9.79 -14.80
N GLU A 47 23.39 9.62 -15.86
CA GLU A 47 24.45 8.62 -15.97
C GLU A 47 25.61 8.87 -14.98
N ASP A 48 25.86 10.13 -14.62
CA ASP A 48 26.86 10.53 -13.62
C ASP A 48 26.36 10.30 -12.19
N GLY A 49 25.09 9.91 -12.05
CA GLY A 49 24.46 9.59 -10.80
C GLY A 49 23.94 10.80 -10.03
N LEU A 50 23.84 11.95 -10.68
CA LEU A 50 23.27 13.19 -10.14
C LEU A 50 21.78 13.29 -10.46
N PRO A 51 21.00 14.00 -9.63
CA PRO A 51 19.60 14.23 -9.91
C PRO A 51 19.43 15.22 -11.06
N PHE A 52 18.48 14.96 -11.96
CA PHE A 52 18.08 15.97 -12.94
C PHE A 52 17.45 17.19 -12.24
N PRO A 53 17.50 18.40 -12.83
CA PRO A 53 16.87 19.59 -12.24
C PRO A 53 15.41 19.36 -11.84
N LYS A 54 14.63 18.70 -12.69
CA LYS A 54 13.23 18.35 -12.39
C LYS A 54 13.05 17.52 -11.12
N ALA A 55 14.01 16.65 -10.79
CA ALA A 55 13.93 15.83 -9.57
C ALA A 55 14.14 16.68 -8.32
N ILE A 56 14.95 17.74 -8.41
CA ILE A 56 15.11 18.73 -7.35
C ILE A 56 13.86 19.60 -7.25
N ASP A 57 13.39 20.13 -8.38
CA ASP A 57 12.22 21.04 -8.44
C ASP A 57 10.95 20.37 -7.92
N GLN A 58 10.78 19.07 -8.19
CA GLN A 58 9.64 18.27 -7.72
C GLN A 58 9.85 17.67 -6.32
N GLY A 59 10.99 17.93 -5.67
CA GLY A 59 11.28 17.50 -4.31
C GLY A 59 11.63 16.02 -4.14
N TYR A 60 11.97 15.31 -5.22
CA TYR A 60 12.51 13.94 -5.14
C TYR A 60 13.94 13.92 -4.63
N ALA A 61 14.72 14.95 -4.94
CA ALA A 61 16.12 15.03 -4.60
C ALA A 61 16.47 16.39 -3.96
N TYR A 62 17.51 16.38 -3.14
CA TYR A 62 18.08 17.57 -2.53
C TYR A 62 19.60 17.51 -2.64
N LYS A 63 20.22 18.56 -3.18
CA LYS A 63 21.68 18.70 -3.29
C LYS A 63 22.18 19.64 -2.21
N ARG A 64 23.06 19.17 -1.31
CA ARG A 64 23.60 20.03 -0.24
C ARG A 64 24.56 21.08 -0.80
N PRO A 65 24.61 22.29 -0.21
CA PRO A 65 25.37 23.43 -0.76
C PRO A 65 26.89 23.46 -0.44
N GLU A 66 27.58 22.35 -0.19
CA GLU A 66 28.97 22.39 0.36
C GLU A 66 30.11 22.14 -0.64
N HIS A 67 31.23 22.86 -0.50
CA HIS A 67 32.34 22.96 -1.46
C HIS A 67 33.28 21.73 -1.54
N ASN A 68 33.04 20.70 -0.71
CA ASN A 68 33.75 19.40 -0.75
C ASN A 68 32.79 18.23 -1.12
N ALA A 69 31.66 18.55 -1.76
CA ALA A 69 30.51 17.67 -1.95
C ALA A 69 30.48 16.90 -3.28
N ASN A 70 31.48 16.06 -3.55
CA ASN A 70 31.34 15.14 -4.68
C ASN A 70 30.18 14.14 -4.51
N ARG A 71 29.52 14.00 -3.34
CA ARG A 71 28.49 12.95 -3.09
C ARG A 71 27.45 13.23 -1.99
N SER A 72 26.82 14.39 -1.91
CA SER A 72 25.75 14.63 -0.90
C SER A 72 24.38 14.95 -1.52
N VAL A 73 23.96 14.11 -2.48
CA VAL A 73 22.56 14.07 -2.93
C VAL A 73 21.76 13.24 -1.93
N LEU A 74 20.68 13.82 -1.43
CA LEU A 74 19.66 13.11 -0.65
C LEU A 74 18.42 12.92 -1.49
N TRP A 75 17.75 11.80 -1.26
CA TRP A 75 16.53 11.38 -1.92
C TRP A 75 15.39 11.37 -0.93
N ASN A 76 14.24 11.84 -1.35
CA ASN A 76 13.05 11.89 -0.52
C ASN A 76 12.44 10.49 -0.42
N TYR A 77 12.37 9.94 0.79
CA TYR A 77 11.85 8.58 1.02
C TYR A 77 10.44 8.43 0.47
N ASP A 78 9.49 9.28 0.86
CA ASP A 78 8.08 9.11 0.50
C ASP A 78 7.87 9.15 -1.00
N ARG A 79 8.45 10.15 -1.68
CA ARG A 79 8.32 10.32 -3.13
C ARG A 79 9.04 9.23 -3.91
N CYS A 80 10.27 8.90 -3.54
CA CYS A 80 11.01 7.84 -4.21
C CYS A 80 10.38 6.46 -3.95
N SER A 81 9.76 6.25 -2.79
CA SER A 81 9.07 4.99 -2.48
C SER A 81 7.89 4.71 -3.41
N VAL A 82 7.16 5.74 -3.85
CA VAL A 82 6.09 5.57 -4.85
C VAL A 82 6.66 5.02 -6.16
N ILE A 83 7.74 5.62 -6.66
CA ILE A 83 8.41 5.18 -7.89
C ILE A 83 8.95 3.75 -7.77
N LEU A 84 9.60 3.44 -6.65
CA LEU A 84 10.14 2.10 -6.41
C LEU A 84 9.02 1.05 -6.34
N ARG A 85 7.87 1.38 -5.73
CA ARG A 85 6.68 0.52 -5.73
C ARG A 85 6.05 0.35 -7.11
N ASP A 86 6.00 1.41 -7.93
CA ASP A 86 5.52 1.33 -9.31
C ASP A 86 6.42 0.41 -10.18
N HIS A 87 7.70 0.31 -9.82
CA HIS A 87 8.65 -0.66 -10.40
C HIS A 87 8.58 -2.06 -9.77
N GLY A 88 7.60 -2.31 -8.89
CA GLY A 88 7.36 -3.62 -8.27
C GLY A 88 8.18 -3.92 -7.02
N LEU A 89 8.86 -2.93 -6.44
CA LEU A 89 9.59 -3.10 -5.18
C LEU A 89 8.69 -2.84 -3.98
N HIS A 90 8.87 -3.64 -2.94
CA HIS A 90 8.24 -3.44 -1.64
C HIS A 90 9.30 -3.14 -0.59
N SER A 91 8.94 -2.36 0.43
CA SER A 91 9.86 -2.13 1.53
C SER A 91 10.10 -3.43 2.30
N VAL A 92 11.26 -3.55 2.96
CA VAL A 92 11.59 -4.69 3.82
C VAL A 92 10.56 -4.86 4.93
N GLU A 93 10.03 -3.75 5.45
CA GLU A 93 8.99 -3.76 6.47
C GLU A 93 7.65 -4.29 5.91
N GLU A 94 7.25 -3.86 4.72
CA GLU A 94 6.05 -4.37 4.03
C GLU A 94 6.17 -5.88 3.76
N GLN A 95 7.32 -6.33 3.27
CA GLN A 95 7.60 -7.74 3.01
C GLN A 95 7.51 -8.57 4.31
N ARG A 96 8.16 -8.10 5.37
CA ARG A 96 8.11 -8.75 6.69
C ARG A 96 6.69 -8.82 7.24
N LEU A 97 5.91 -7.75 7.10
CA LEU A 97 4.53 -7.71 7.55
C LEU A 97 3.66 -8.71 6.80
N VAL A 98 3.88 -8.86 5.48
CA VAL A 98 3.21 -9.87 4.66
C VAL A 98 3.52 -11.28 5.15
N GLU A 99 4.79 -11.59 5.43
CA GLU A 99 5.21 -12.88 5.96
C GLU A 99 4.58 -13.19 7.32
N GLN A 100 4.61 -12.22 8.24
CA GLN A 100 4.02 -12.38 9.57
C GLN A 100 2.52 -12.65 9.51
N TRP A 101 1.80 -11.96 8.62
CA TRP A 101 0.38 -12.22 8.41
C TRP A 101 0.11 -13.59 7.79
N ALA A 102 0.92 -14.02 6.83
CA ALA A 102 0.79 -15.35 6.25
C ALA A 102 1.00 -16.45 7.30
N ASP A 103 2.08 -16.35 8.10
CA ASP A 103 2.38 -17.28 9.19
C ASP A 103 1.23 -17.35 10.20
N PHE A 104 0.71 -16.20 10.62
CA PHE A 104 -0.37 -16.10 11.59
C PHE A 104 -1.67 -16.75 11.08
N LEU A 105 -2.04 -16.49 9.82
CA LEU A 105 -3.27 -17.05 9.25
C LEU A 105 -3.17 -18.57 9.05
N GLU A 106 -2.01 -19.09 8.65
CA GLU A 106 -1.78 -20.53 8.56
C GLU A 106 -1.85 -21.20 9.93
N ALA A 107 -1.21 -20.59 10.94
CA ALA A 107 -1.28 -21.07 12.32
C ALA A 107 -2.72 -21.05 12.85
N LEU A 108 -3.49 -20.01 12.54
CA LEU A 108 -4.91 -19.90 12.92
C LEU A 108 -5.78 -20.95 12.21
N HIS A 109 -5.47 -21.29 10.96
CA HIS A 109 -6.19 -22.30 10.20
C HIS A 109 -5.90 -23.73 10.66
N VAL A 110 -4.65 -24.03 11.00
CA VAL A 110 -4.23 -25.34 11.55
C VAL A 110 -4.58 -25.47 13.04
N GLY A 111 -4.75 -24.34 13.72
CA GLY A 111 -5.00 -24.23 15.15
C GLY A 111 -6.27 -24.90 15.64
N SER A 112 -6.38 -25.02 16.96
CA SER A 112 -7.44 -25.76 17.65
C SER A 112 -8.85 -25.24 17.31
N PRO A 113 -9.86 -26.13 17.14
CA PRO A 113 -11.26 -25.77 16.90
C PRO A 113 -11.93 -24.96 18.02
N ALA A 114 -11.23 -24.69 19.12
CA ALA A 114 -11.69 -23.80 20.19
C ALA A 114 -11.52 -22.30 19.85
N ILE A 115 -10.80 -21.95 18.78
CA ILE A 115 -10.66 -20.56 18.34
C ILE A 115 -11.90 -20.17 17.54
N LEU A 116 -12.71 -19.27 18.10
CA LEU A 116 -13.98 -18.81 17.50
C LEU A 116 -13.79 -17.88 16.29
N VAL A 117 -12.56 -17.40 16.04
CA VAL A 117 -12.26 -16.44 14.97
C VAL A 117 -11.58 -17.13 13.81
N THR A 118 -12.21 -17.05 12.63
CA THR A 118 -11.65 -17.59 11.40
C THR A 118 -10.53 -16.70 10.84
N PRO A 119 -9.60 -17.25 10.03
CA PRO A 119 -8.60 -16.46 9.32
C PRO A 119 -9.19 -15.30 8.50
N GLN A 120 -10.38 -15.49 7.92
CA GLN A 120 -11.09 -14.45 7.18
C GLN A 120 -11.56 -13.32 8.08
N GLU A 121 -12.16 -13.64 9.24
CA GLU A 121 -12.64 -12.63 10.20
C GLU A 121 -11.49 -11.80 10.75
N MET A 122 -10.39 -12.46 11.13
CA MET A 122 -9.18 -11.80 11.63
C MET A 122 -8.53 -10.89 10.56
N ALA A 123 -8.49 -11.34 9.30
CA ALA A 123 -8.00 -10.50 8.23
C ALA A 123 -8.93 -9.30 7.98
N ASP A 124 -10.24 -9.46 8.14
CA ASP A 124 -11.20 -8.38 7.97
C ASP A 124 -11.14 -7.31 9.08
N SER A 125 -10.81 -7.68 10.32
CA SER A 125 -10.67 -6.74 11.44
C SER A 125 -9.32 -6.01 11.45
N ASP A 126 -8.22 -6.75 11.34
CA ASP A 126 -6.90 -6.23 11.78
C ASP A 126 -5.86 -6.15 10.66
N MET A 127 -6.08 -6.82 9.51
CA MET A 127 -5.10 -6.80 8.41
C MET A 127 -5.21 -5.51 7.59
N PRO A 128 -4.10 -4.77 7.39
CA PRO A 128 -4.07 -3.63 6.48
C PRO A 128 -4.51 -4.02 5.07
N HIS A 129 -5.48 -3.31 4.49
CA HIS A 129 -6.08 -3.71 3.21
C HIS A 129 -5.09 -3.74 2.03
N HIS A 130 -4.06 -2.89 2.05
CA HIS A 130 -3.09 -2.79 0.97
C HIS A 130 -2.14 -4.00 0.89
N ILE A 131 -1.90 -4.73 1.99
CA ILE A 131 -1.04 -5.93 1.98
C ILE A 131 -1.78 -7.22 1.62
N ARG A 132 -3.11 -7.23 1.69
CA ARG A 132 -3.93 -8.44 1.48
C ARG A 132 -3.64 -9.17 0.16
N PRO A 133 -3.48 -8.49 -1.00
CA PRO A 133 -3.10 -9.18 -2.24
C PRO A 133 -1.77 -9.92 -2.11
N TRP A 134 -0.80 -9.30 -1.44
CA TRP A 134 0.54 -9.86 -1.24
C TRP A 134 0.54 -11.02 -0.24
N VAL A 135 -0.27 -10.94 0.82
CA VAL A 135 -0.47 -12.06 1.75
C VAL A 135 -1.09 -13.25 1.02
N ASN A 136 -2.11 -13.05 0.19
CA ASN A 136 -2.69 -14.14 -0.61
C ASN A 136 -1.69 -14.75 -1.60
N GLN A 137 -0.84 -13.94 -2.22
CA GLN A 137 0.23 -14.45 -3.09
C GLN A 137 1.26 -15.25 -2.29
N CYS A 138 1.65 -14.78 -1.11
CA CYS A 138 2.57 -15.48 -0.21
C CYS A 138 2.00 -16.84 0.22
N LEU A 139 0.75 -16.88 0.67
CA LEU A 139 0.02 -18.11 1.00
C LEU A 139 -0.05 -19.07 -0.21
N ALA A 140 -0.31 -18.55 -1.41
CA ALA A 140 -0.33 -19.36 -2.63
C ALA A 140 1.04 -19.96 -2.96
N ALA A 141 2.11 -19.16 -2.87
CA ALA A 141 3.48 -19.61 -3.09
C ALA A 141 3.93 -20.69 -2.09
N ARG A 142 3.38 -20.67 -0.88
CA ARG A 142 3.61 -21.69 0.17
C ARG A 142 2.78 -22.96 -0.01
N GLY A 143 1.86 -23.01 -0.99
CA GLY A 143 0.96 -24.15 -1.19
C GLY A 143 -0.26 -24.16 -0.26
N SER A 144 -0.52 -23.06 0.45
CA SER A 144 -1.67 -22.93 1.34
C SER A 144 -2.97 -22.87 0.55
N GLN A 145 -4.00 -23.57 1.05
CA GLN A 145 -5.37 -23.51 0.51
C GLN A 145 -6.13 -22.27 0.98
N LEU A 146 -5.61 -21.56 1.98
CA LEU A 146 -6.21 -20.33 2.50
C LEU A 146 -6.25 -19.24 1.44
N ARG A 147 -7.43 -18.63 1.27
CA ARG A 147 -7.63 -17.46 0.42
C ARG A 147 -8.48 -16.43 1.15
N ILE A 148 -7.89 -15.29 1.46
CA ILE A 148 -8.57 -14.18 2.11
C ILE A 148 -9.31 -13.37 1.07
N SER A 149 -10.63 -13.44 1.09
CA SER A 149 -11.50 -12.72 0.15
C SER A 149 -11.56 -11.25 0.50
N ARG A 150 -11.73 -10.38 -0.50
CA ARG A 150 -12.18 -9.00 -0.26
C ARG A 150 -13.69 -9.06 -0.03
N LYS A 151 -14.19 -8.75 1.16
CA LYS A 151 -15.62 -8.47 1.31
C LYS A 151 -15.94 -7.24 0.46
N ASN A 152 -16.83 -7.38 -0.51
CA ASN A 152 -17.48 -6.23 -1.12
C ASN A 152 -18.43 -5.65 -0.06
N PRO A 153 -18.38 -4.36 0.32
CA PRO A 153 -19.30 -3.79 1.32
C PRO A 153 -20.78 -3.72 0.89
N GLN A 154 -21.22 -4.52 -0.08
CA GLN A 154 -22.50 -4.38 -0.79
C GLN A 154 -23.18 -5.74 -0.97
N THR A 155 -23.46 -6.46 0.11
CA THR A 155 -24.49 -7.51 0.13
C THR A 155 -25.15 -7.57 1.50
N SER A 156 -25.95 -6.56 1.80
CA SER A 156 -27.11 -6.71 2.70
C SER A 156 -28.17 -5.72 2.26
N ARG A 157 -28.94 -6.14 1.26
CA ARG A 157 -30.27 -5.59 1.01
C ARG A 157 -31.14 -6.79 0.69
N ASP A 158 -31.73 -7.34 1.74
CA ASP A 158 -32.72 -8.42 1.66
C ASP A 158 -33.84 -8.02 0.71
N PRO A 159 -34.25 -8.87 -0.26
CA PRO A 159 -35.59 -8.81 -0.78
C PRO A 159 -36.46 -9.63 0.17
N VAL A 160 -37.03 -8.97 1.18
CA VAL A 160 -38.12 -9.58 1.95
C VAL A 160 -39.25 -9.87 0.96
N LYS A 161 -39.53 -11.16 0.80
CA LYS A 161 -40.71 -11.68 0.11
C LYS A 161 -41.94 -11.19 0.87
N GLU A 162 -42.63 -10.19 0.33
CA GLU A 162 -43.97 -9.82 0.79
C GLU A 162 -44.99 -10.47 -0.15
N SER A 163 -45.54 -11.59 0.30
CA SER A 163 -46.68 -12.25 -0.32
C SER A 163 -47.60 -12.70 0.81
N VAL A 164 -48.44 -11.79 1.29
CA VAL A 164 -49.60 -12.11 2.12
C VAL A 164 -50.71 -11.09 1.78
N GLU A 165 -51.68 -11.57 1.00
CA GLU A 165 -53.11 -11.45 1.32
C GLU A 165 -53.75 -10.03 1.25
N GLN A 166 -54.28 -9.70 0.08
CA GLN A 166 -55.41 -8.76 -0.04
C GLN A 166 -56.61 -9.51 -0.60
N GLU A 167 -57.31 -10.21 0.28
CA GLU A 167 -58.65 -10.68 0.05
C GLU A 167 -59.66 -9.64 0.58
N ARG A 168 -60.61 -9.27 -0.32
CA ARG A 168 -61.95 -8.72 -0.06
C ARG A 168 -62.08 -7.38 0.68
N LEU A 169 -62.53 -6.36 -0.07
CA LEU A 169 -63.84 -5.71 0.15
C LEU A 169 -64.09 -4.66 -0.94
N GLN A 170 -65.14 -4.85 -1.74
CA GLN A 170 -66.13 -3.85 -2.21
C GLN A 170 -66.77 -4.33 -3.53
N VAL A 171 -67.87 -5.08 -3.46
CA VAL A 171 -69.28 -4.61 -3.49
C VAL A 171 -69.74 -4.31 -4.93
N SER A 172 -70.49 -5.26 -5.50
CA SER A 172 -71.38 -5.03 -6.64
C SER A 172 -72.47 -4.01 -6.28
N PRO A 173 -73.06 -3.36 -7.29
CA PRO A 173 -74.51 -3.42 -7.37
C PRO A 173 -75.01 -3.85 -8.75
N LEU A 174 -76.07 -4.63 -8.69
CA LEU A 174 -76.98 -5.06 -9.75
C LEU A 174 -78.17 -4.06 -9.82
N ALA A 175 -78.79 -3.98 -11.00
CA ALA A 175 -80.09 -3.37 -11.36
C ALA A 175 -80.09 -1.87 -11.70
N ALA A 176 -80.96 -1.34 -12.57
CA ALA A 176 -81.79 -1.79 -13.70
C ALA A 176 -82.53 -0.51 -14.15
N ALA A 177 -82.59 -0.22 -15.46
CA ALA A 177 -83.65 0.51 -16.16
C ALA A 177 -83.32 0.58 -17.66
#